data_AF-X1ULP4-F1
#
_entry.id   AF-X1ULP4-F1
#
_cell.length_a   1.000
_cell.length_b   1.000
_cell.length_c   1.000
_cell.angle_alpha   90.00
_cell.angle_beta   90.00
_cell.angle_gamma   90.00
#
_symmetry.space_group_name_H-M   'P 1'
#
loop_
_entity.id
_entity.type
_entity.pdbx_description
1 polymer ?
#
loop_
_entity_poly.entity_id
_entity_poly.type
_entity_poly.pdbx_seq_one_letter_code
_entity_poly.pdbx_strand_id
1 'polypeptide(L)'
;MTMPPRIKPPEEITEEVPLPVTYADYTVRRYPLDTARLEPGERIDLPGDSLTAYTNGVLAGCYIRLDSPSADAIPLNEFNPYRYTKGWKRFYLETPAQAGKYLRLHIGREASAEASVQITAVAPKPVFYTIKSAKATHFTEA
;
A
#
# COMPACT_ATOMS: atom_id res chain seq x y z
N MET A 1 -56.91 -24.64 -43.76
CA MET A 1 -56.54 -24.74 -42.33
C MET A 1 -55.19 -24.09 -42.17
N THR A 2 -55.14 -22.85 -41.66
CA THR A 2 -53.91 -22.05 -41.57
C THR A 2 -53.41 -22.12 -40.13
N MET A 3 -52.21 -22.66 -39.91
CA MET A 3 -51.56 -22.70 -38.60
C MET A 3 -51.10 -21.28 -38.21
N PRO A 4 -51.25 -20.85 -36.95
CA PRO A 4 -50.73 -19.56 -36.50
C PRO A 4 -49.20 -19.59 -36.37
N PRO A 5 -48.50 -18.45 -36.54
CA PRO A 5 -47.05 -18.37 -36.45
C PRO A 5 -46.58 -18.61 -35.00
N ARG A 6 -45.55 -19.44 -34.86
CA ARG A 6 -44.85 -19.71 -33.60
C ARG A 6 -44.10 -18.43 -33.16
N ILE A 7 -44.54 -17.81 -32.08
CA ILE A 7 -43.82 -16.72 -31.42
C ILE A 7 -42.50 -17.30 -30.88
N LYS A 8 -41.36 -16.83 -31.38
CA LYS A 8 -40.05 -17.15 -30.79
C LYS A 8 -40.00 -16.53 -29.38
N PRO A 9 -39.53 -17.24 -28.35
CA PRO A 9 -39.28 -16.62 -27.06
C PRO A 9 -38.23 -15.52 -27.23
N PRO A 10 -38.32 -14.41 -26.46
CA PRO A 10 -37.36 -13.32 -26.55
C PRO A 10 -35.96 -13.87 -26.23
N GLU A 11 -34.98 -13.53 -27.07
CA GLU A 11 -33.57 -13.73 -26.77
C GLU A 11 -33.28 -13.11 -25.40
N GLU A 12 -32.92 -13.96 -24.45
CA GLU A 12 -32.42 -13.55 -23.15
C GLU A 12 -31.12 -12.80 -23.42
N ILE A 13 -31.21 -11.47 -23.38
CA ILE A 13 -30.05 -10.60 -23.34
C ILE A 13 -29.43 -10.88 -21.97
N THR A 14 -28.49 -11.83 -21.91
CA THR A 14 -27.63 -11.99 -20.76
C THR A 14 -26.76 -10.74 -20.72
N GLU A 15 -27.28 -9.67 -20.12
CA GLU A 15 -26.43 -8.61 -19.59
C GLU A 15 -25.47 -9.31 -18.65
N GLU A 16 -24.23 -9.55 -19.11
CA GLU A 16 -23.12 -9.88 -18.23
C GLU A 16 -23.00 -8.71 -17.26
N VAL A 17 -23.70 -8.81 -16.14
CA VAL A 17 -23.50 -7.95 -14.98
C VAL A 17 -22.01 -8.07 -14.69
N PRO A 18 -21.20 -7.02 -14.88
CA PRO A 18 -19.79 -7.11 -14.61
C PRO A 18 -19.67 -7.51 -13.15
N LEU A 19 -19.11 -8.69 -12.91
CA LEU A 19 -18.86 -9.19 -11.56
C LEU A 19 -18.18 -8.04 -10.79
N PRO A 20 -18.62 -7.70 -9.57
CA PRO A 20 -17.91 -6.73 -8.76
C PRO A 20 -16.49 -7.26 -8.63
N VAL A 21 -15.55 -6.59 -9.30
CA VAL A 21 -14.12 -6.88 -9.16
C VAL A 21 -13.77 -6.57 -7.71
N THR A 22 -13.84 -7.61 -6.89
CA THR A 22 -13.40 -7.61 -5.50
C THR A 22 -11.88 -7.62 -5.53
N TYR A 23 -11.31 -6.43 -5.75
CA TYR A 23 -9.90 -6.23 -5.46
C TYR A 23 -9.74 -6.46 -3.96
N ALA A 24 -8.88 -7.40 -3.58
CA ALA A 24 -8.46 -7.58 -2.19
C ALA A 24 -8.08 -6.21 -1.59
N ASP A 25 -8.25 -6.05 -0.26
CA ASP A 25 -8.00 -4.79 0.48
C ASP A 25 -6.59 -4.23 0.27
N TYR A 26 -5.69 -5.05 -0.27
CA TYR A 26 -4.37 -4.69 -0.71
C TYR A 26 -3.96 -5.53 -1.93
N THR A 27 -3.00 -5.02 -2.70
CA THR A 27 -2.33 -5.78 -3.76
C THR A 27 -0.83 -5.68 -3.57
N VAL A 28 -0.16 -6.83 -3.64
CA VAL A 28 1.30 -6.91 -3.61
C VAL A 28 1.82 -7.25 -4.99
N ARG A 29 2.67 -6.39 -5.54
CA ARG A 29 3.36 -6.66 -6.81
C ARG A 29 4.86 -6.73 -6.62
N ARG A 30 5.49 -7.68 -7.33
CA ARG A 30 6.94 -7.83 -7.38
C ARG A 30 7.41 -7.48 -8.78
N TYR A 31 8.36 -6.57 -8.85
CA TYR A 31 9.00 -6.09 -10.06
C TYR A 31 10.47 -6.50 -10.04
N PRO A 32 10.95 -7.26 -11.05
CA PRO A 32 12.37 -7.46 -11.23
C PRO A 32 13.03 -6.11 -11.52
N LEU A 33 14.23 -5.91 -10.97
CA LEU A 33 15.07 -4.73 -11.21
C LEU A 33 16.19 -5.04 -12.21
N ASP A 34 16.21 -6.21 -12.84
CA ASP A 34 17.24 -6.59 -13.81
C ASP A 34 17.34 -5.60 -14.99
N THR A 35 16.21 -4.99 -15.36
CA THR A 35 16.11 -3.96 -16.39
C THR A 35 15.67 -2.63 -15.78
N ALA A 36 16.32 -1.54 -16.19
CA ALA A 36 15.92 -0.20 -15.79
C ALA A 36 14.56 0.15 -16.41
N ARG A 37 13.69 0.78 -15.62
CA ARG A 37 12.48 1.47 -16.07
C ARG A 37 12.78 2.96 -16.07
N LEU A 38 13.10 3.50 -17.23
CA LEU A 38 13.47 4.91 -17.43
C LEU A 38 12.23 5.82 -17.34
N GLU A 39 12.44 7.12 -17.09
CA GLU A 39 11.40 8.15 -17.10
C GLU A 39 10.56 8.09 -18.39
N PRO A 40 9.22 8.27 -18.30
CA PRO A 40 8.42 8.59 -17.11
C PRO A 40 7.99 7.35 -16.30
N GLY A 41 8.62 6.20 -16.51
CA GLY A 41 8.33 4.94 -15.84
C GLY A 41 7.34 4.05 -16.57
N GLU A 42 7.22 2.81 -16.13
CA GLU A 42 6.27 1.83 -16.65
C GLU A 42 4.87 2.11 -16.10
N ARG A 43 3.87 2.25 -17.00
CA ARG A 43 2.48 2.49 -16.61
C ARG A 43 1.89 1.23 -15.96
N ILE A 44 1.41 1.37 -14.74
CA ILE A 44 0.75 0.33 -13.97
C ILE A 44 -0.65 0.82 -13.61
N ASP A 45 -1.65 0.27 -14.29
CA ASP A 45 -3.07 0.53 -14.03
C ASP A 45 -3.52 -0.24 -12.78
N LEU A 46 -3.11 0.25 -11.60
CA LEU A 46 -3.47 -0.32 -10.31
C LEU A 46 -3.88 0.79 -9.33
N PRO A 47 -5.15 0.80 -8.91
CA PRO A 47 -5.64 1.80 -7.97
C PRO A 47 -5.18 1.52 -6.54
N GLY A 48 -5.07 2.58 -5.74
CA GLY A 48 -4.72 2.51 -4.32
C GLY A 48 -4.71 3.88 -3.66
N ASP A 49 -4.41 3.92 -2.37
CA ASP A 49 -4.27 5.14 -1.54
C ASP A 49 -3.05 5.09 -0.64
N SER A 50 -2.47 3.90 -0.44
CA SER A 50 -1.26 3.71 0.33
C SER A 50 -0.28 2.82 -0.43
N LEU A 51 1.00 3.18 -0.40
CA LEU A 51 2.05 2.44 -1.10
C LEU A 51 3.25 2.28 -0.17
N THR A 52 3.65 1.03 0.02
CA THR A 52 4.87 0.67 0.75
C THR A 52 5.80 -0.07 -0.19
N ALA A 53 7.03 0.41 -0.31
CA ALA A 53 8.06 -0.17 -1.14
C ALA A 53 9.02 -1.02 -0.29
N TYR A 54 9.42 -2.17 -0.81
CA TYR A 54 10.46 -3.00 -0.23
C TYR A 54 11.39 -3.48 -1.33
N THR A 55 12.70 -3.47 -1.11
CA THR A 55 13.67 -4.03 -2.06
C THR A 55 14.76 -4.79 -1.32
N ASN A 56 15.36 -5.76 -2.00
CA ASN A 56 16.58 -6.44 -1.55
C ASN A 56 17.87 -5.80 -2.13
N GLY A 57 17.73 -4.62 -2.74
CA GLY A 57 18.82 -3.78 -3.29
C GLY A 57 18.75 -2.36 -2.72
N VAL A 58 18.82 -1.37 -3.59
CA VAL A 58 18.83 0.06 -3.27
C VAL A 58 17.49 0.69 -3.67
N LEU A 59 16.82 1.41 -2.75
CA LEU A 59 15.61 2.19 -3.07
C LEU A 59 15.93 3.57 -3.67
N ALA A 60 17.14 4.09 -3.46
CA ALA A 60 17.56 5.36 -4.01
C ALA A 60 17.53 5.30 -5.55
N GLY A 61 16.88 6.29 -6.17
CA GLY A 61 16.65 6.34 -7.61
C GLY A 61 15.40 5.61 -8.10
N CYS A 62 14.64 4.95 -7.21
CA CYS A 62 13.31 4.45 -7.54
C CYS A 62 12.27 5.55 -7.27
N TYR A 63 11.47 5.88 -8.28
CA TYR A 63 10.44 6.90 -8.19
C TYR A 63 9.08 6.34 -8.61
N ILE A 64 8.02 6.97 -8.10
CA ILE A 64 6.66 6.74 -8.57
C ILE A 64 6.01 8.05 -8.97
N ARG A 65 5.21 8.03 -10.03
CA ARG A 65 4.33 9.15 -10.41
C ARG A 65 2.88 8.68 -10.38
N LEU A 66 1.99 9.46 -9.79
CA LEU A 66 0.59 9.06 -9.62
C LEU A 66 -0.27 9.66 -10.72
N ASP A 67 -1.17 8.84 -11.27
CA ASP A 67 -2.19 9.12 -12.30
C ASP A 67 -1.69 9.64 -13.66
N SER A 68 -0.58 10.37 -13.70
CA SER A 68 -0.02 11.04 -14.87
C SER A 68 1.51 10.87 -14.95
N PRO A 69 2.08 10.65 -16.14
CA PRO A 69 3.53 10.56 -16.33
C PRO A 69 4.22 11.92 -16.16
N SER A 70 3.47 13.03 -16.19
CA SER A 70 3.97 14.39 -15.95
C SER A 70 3.76 14.85 -14.50
N ALA A 71 3.22 14.00 -13.62
CA ALA A 71 3.11 14.31 -12.20
C ALA A 71 4.50 14.34 -11.54
N ASP A 72 4.58 14.95 -10.36
CA ASP A 72 5.80 14.93 -9.55
C ASP A 72 6.28 13.51 -9.26
N ALA A 73 7.59 13.30 -9.43
CA ALA A 73 8.25 12.05 -9.10
C ALA A 73 8.41 11.94 -7.59
N ILE A 74 7.81 10.92 -6.98
CA ILE A 74 7.89 10.66 -5.55
C ILE A 74 9.02 9.66 -5.29
N PRO A 75 10.10 10.06 -4.61
CA PRO A 75 11.21 9.16 -4.28
C PRO A 75 10.82 8.12 -3.23
N LEU A 76 10.96 6.83 -3.58
CA LEU A 76 10.61 5.71 -2.69
C LEU A 76 11.57 5.54 -1.50
N ASN A 77 12.77 6.11 -1.56
CA ASN A 77 13.73 6.11 -0.46
C ASN A 77 13.41 7.16 0.62
N GLU A 78 12.67 8.20 0.28
CA GLU A 78 12.30 9.28 1.21
C GLU A 78 10.88 9.10 1.75
N PHE A 79 9.97 8.60 0.91
CA PHE A 79 8.56 8.42 1.25
C PHE A 79 8.17 6.94 1.21
N ASN A 80 8.31 6.27 2.35
CA ASN A 80 7.95 4.86 2.50
C ASN A 80 7.55 4.52 3.95
N PRO A 81 6.24 4.37 4.25
CA PRO A 81 5.12 4.30 3.32
C PRO A 81 4.68 5.69 2.81
N TYR A 82 4.23 5.73 1.56
CA TYR A 82 3.54 6.87 0.98
C TYR A 82 2.02 6.72 1.16
N ARG A 83 1.34 7.77 1.60
CA ARG A 83 -0.13 7.78 1.80
C ARG A 83 -0.74 8.98 1.09
N TYR A 84 -1.78 8.73 0.30
CA TYR A 84 -2.49 9.73 -0.47
C TYR A 84 -4.00 9.52 -0.35
N THR A 85 -4.63 10.33 0.47
CA THR A 85 -6.04 10.22 0.87
C THR A 85 -7.04 10.38 -0.28
N LYS A 86 -6.63 10.97 -1.41
CA LYS A 86 -7.46 11.07 -2.61
C LYS A 86 -7.46 9.77 -3.42
N GLY A 87 -6.53 8.86 -3.15
CA GLY A 87 -6.25 7.69 -3.97
C GLY A 87 -5.75 8.03 -5.37
N TRP A 88 -5.29 7.01 -6.09
CA TRP A 88 -4.91 7.06 -7.50
C TRP A 88 -5.58 5.92 -8.26
N LYS A 89 -5.67 6.04 -9.57
CA LYS A 89 -6.18 4.96 -10.45
C LYS A 89 -5.05 4.15 -11.07
N ARG A 90 -3.92 4.79 -11.28
CA ARG A 90 -2.71 4.21 -11.88
C ARG A 90 -1.48 4.92 -11.35
N PHE A 91 -0.33 4.29 -11.52
CA PHE A 91 0.95 4.92 -11.24
C PHE A 91 1.98 4.51 -12.29
N TYR A 92 3.04 5.30 -12.39
CA TYR A 92 4.18 5.05 -13.24
C TYR A 92 5.37 4.72 -12.35
N LEU A 93 6.04 3.60 -12.63
CA LEU A 93 7.15 3.12 -11.82
C LEU A 93 8.47 3.34 -12.56
N GLU A 94 9.36 4.10 -11.94
CA GLU A 94 10.72 4.35 -12.40
C GLU A 94 11.68 3.63 -11.48
N THR A 95 12.59 2.86 -12.07
CA THR A 95 13.54 2.05 -11.31
C THR A 95 14.88 1.94 -12.04
N PRO A 96 16.02 2.09 -11.35
CA PRO A 96 17.32 1.84 -11.94
C PRO A 96 17.57 0.33 -12.12
N ALA A 97 18.43 -0.04 -13.05
CA ALA A 97 18.83 -1.44 -13.26
C ALA A 97 19.72 -1.91 -12.09
N GLN A 98 19.30 -2.99 -11.43
CA GLN A 98 20.00 -3.67 -10.36
C GLN A 98 19.88 -5.19 -10.58
N ALA A 99 20.92 -5.79 -11.17
CA ALA A 99 20.93 -7.21 -11.53
C ALA A 99 20.66 -8.13 -10.32
N GLY A 100 19.72 -9.07 -10.47
CA GLY A 100 19.35 -10.04 -9.44
C GLY A 100 18.57 -9.44 -8.26
N LYS A 101 18.14 -8.17 -8.36
CA LYS A 101 17.35 -7.49 -7.32
C LYS A 101 15.89 -7.38 -7.73
N TYR A 102 15.03 -7.13 -6.76
CA TYR A 102 13.60 -6.90 -6.99
C TYR A 102 13.07 -5.76 -6.10
N LEU A 103 12.04 -5.10 -6.61
CA LEU A 103 11.21 -4.16 -5.87
C LEU A 103 9.86 -4.83 -5.63
N ARG A 104 9.38 -4.78 -4.40
CA ARG A 104 8.07 -5.26 -3.98
C ARG A 104 7.27 -4.05 -3.55
N LEU A 105 6.15 -3.82 -4.22
CA LEU A 105 5.22 -2.76 -3.88
C LEU A 105 4.01 -3.40 -3.21
N HIS A 106 3.70 -2.94 -2.00
CA HIS A 106 2.47 -3.24 -1.31
C HIS A 106 1.55 -2.01 -1.46
N ILE A 107 0.50 -2.16 -2.25
CA ILE A 107 -0.49 -1.11 -2.48
C ILE A 107 -1.72 -1.43 -1.63
N GLY A 108 -2.04 -0.58 -0.67
CA GLY A 108 -3.27 -0.67 0.11
C GLY A 108 -4.41 0.10 -0.52
N ARG A 109 -5.63 -0.36 -0.25
CA ARG A 109 -6.88 0.29 -0.64
C ARG A 109 -7.76 0.54 0.61
N GLU A 110 -7.72 1.75 1.16
CA GLU A 110 -8.55 2.36 2.21
C GLU A 110 -10.05 2.50 1.82
N ALA A 111 -10.65 1.44 1.28
CA ALA A 111 -12.04 1.16 1.67
C ALA A 111 -12.10 0.41 3.03
N SER A 112 -10.95 -0.09 3.52
CA SER A 112 -10.88 -1.02 4.67
C SER A 112 -9.69 -0.84 5.62
N ALA A 113 -8.78 0.12 5.42
CA ALA A 113 -7.56 0.23 6.25
C ALA A 113 -7.72 1.08 7.52
N GLU A 114 -8.88 1.69 7.76
CA GLU A 114 -9.20 2.26 9.09
C GLU A 114 -9.45 1.17 10.15
N ALA A 115 -9.59 -0.11 9.78
CA ALA A 115 -9.94 -1.17 10.71
C ALA A 115 -8.75 -1.90 11.39
N SER A 116 -7.48 -1.58 11.09
CA SER A 116 -6.37 -2.44 11.56
C SER A 116 -5.06 -1.77 11.99
N VAL A 117 -5.07 -0.47 12.35
CA VAL A 117 -3.95 0.12 13.12
C VAL A 117 -4.46 0.97 14.28
N GLN A 118 -5.30 0.38 15.13
CA GLN A 118 -5.33 0.76 16.54
C GLN A 118 -4.42 -0.21 17.30
N ILE A 119 -3.10 -0.12 17.04
CA ILE A 119 -2.12 -0.63 18.00
C ILE A 119 -2.22 0.32 19.19
N THR A 120 -3.14 0.01 20.11
CA THR A 120 -3.13 0.59 21.45
C THR A 120 -1.78 0.25 22.05
N ALA A 121 -0.84 1.20 21.98
CA ALA A 121 0.36 1.17 22.79
C ALA A 121 -0.11 1.28 24.25
N VAL A 122 -0.40 0.13 24.87
CA VAL A 122 -0.51 0.05 26.32
C VAL A 122 0.91 0.29 26.81
N ALA A 123 1.21 1.53 27.18
CA ALA A 123 2.44 1.86 27.87
C ALA A 123 2.55 0.93 29.10
N PRO A 124 3.63 0.16 29.26
CA PRO A 124 3.84 -0.58 30.50
C PRO A 124 3.91 0.45 31.63
N LYS A 125 3.04 0.27 32.64
CA LYS A 125 3.09 1.08 33.87
C LYS A 125 4.52 1.06 34.40
N PRO A 126 5.14 2.22 34.71
CA PRO A 126 6.46 2.23 35.33
C PRO A 126 6.36 1.52 36.67
N VAL A 127 7.02 0.36 36.79
CA VAL A 127 7.25 -0.30 38.06
C VAL A 127 8.34 0.51 38.75
N PHE A 128 7.94 1.39 39.66
CA PHE A 128 8.87 2.06 40.57
C PHE A 128 9.43 1.00 41.53
N TYR A 129 10.66 0.55 41.27
CA TYR A 129 11.42 -0.19 42.27
C TYR A 129 11.88 0.80 43.33
N THR A 130 11.23 0.80 44.49
CA THR A 130 11.72 1.52 45.67
C THR A 130 13.04 0.88 46.10
N ILE A 131 14.15 1.53 45.74
CA ILE A 131 15.46 1.20 46.28
C ILE A 131 15.44 1.64 47.75
N LYS A 132 15.30 0.69 48.69
CA LYS A 132 15.55 0.95 50.10
C LYS A 132 17.05 1.15 50.28
N SER A 133 17.51 2.39 50.11
CA SER A 133 18.88 2.79 50.46
C SER A 133 19.00 2.82 51.98
N ALA A 134 19.74 1.84 52.53
CA ALA A 134 20.12 1.83 53.93
C ALA A 134 21.40 2.67 54.12
N LYS A 135 21.24 3.90 54.62
CA LYS A 135 22.23 4.78 55.29
C LYS A 135 21.64 6.20 55.27
N ALA A 136 21.76 7.07 56.26
CA ALA A 136 22.32 7.04 57.59
C ALA A 136 21.82 8.32 58.30
N THR A 137 21.87 8.32 59.63
CA THR A 137 22.15 9.48 60.49
C THR A 137 21.18 10.67 60.45
N HIS A 138 20.31 10.75 61.47
CA HIS A 138 19.87 12.04 62.00
C HIS A 138 20.58 12.30 63.34
N PHE A 139 21.68 13.06 63.25
CA PHE A 139 22.10 13.96 64.32
C PHE A 139 21.22 15.20 64.20
N THR A 140 20.46 15.55 65.25
CA THR A 140 20.41 16.93 65.75
C THR A 140 19.95 16.91 67.20
N GLU A 141 20.82 17.48 68.02
CA GLU A 141 20.74 17.74 69.45
C GLU A 141 19.99 19.06 69.69
N ALA A 142 19.12 19.10 70.72
CA ALA A 142 18.86 20.21 71.65
C ALA A 142 17.71 19.83 72.59
#